data_AF-A0A7W1CPT3-F1
#
_entry.id   AF-A0A7W1CPT3-F1
#
_cell.length_a   1.000
_cell.length_b   1.000
_cell.length_c   1.000
_cell.angle_alpha   90.00
_cell.angle_beta   90.00
_cell.angle_gamma   90.00
#
_symmetry.space_group_name_H-M   'P 1'
#
loop_
_entity.id
_entity.type
_entity.pdbx_description
1 polymer ?
#
loop_
_entity_poly.entity_id
_entity_poly.type
_entity_poly.pdbx_seq_one_letter_code
_entity_poly.pdbx_strand_id
1 'polypeptide(L)'
;MSGEAARPLLASLIADTANELFLEANGESITDADRQQVLAAVDPQSPALDLPADVLDILVDLQAAAAARTRIDAPDRAALQRRYSADPASTGLVCMRHILVATESEALNVRAELATGADFATLAAERSTEPGAAESGGSLPASTGSACQPLGLAVQSYDPAFMAGAIEAHPGQPAGPVETQFGWHVIDMLPFDEVGGAVDELYAQAAGDLLYDGFMLRADITVDPRYGSWDSLTRNVVPLST
;
A
#
# COMPACT_ATOMS: atom_id res chain seq x y z
N MET A 1 -11.40 -26.26 12.56
CA MET A 1 -11.44 -24.78 12.63
C MET A 1 -12.28 -24.29 11.46
N SER A 2 -13.24 -23.39 11.69
CA SER A 2 -14.00 -22.76 10.59
C SER A 2 -13.08 -21.85 9.77
N GLY A 3 -13.43 -21.55 8.51
CA GLY A 3 -12.67 -20.60 7.70
C GLY A 3 -12.56 -19.22 8.36
N GLU A 4 -13.61 -18.78 9.06
CA GLU A 4 -13.64 -17.51 9.79
C GLU A 4 -12.59 -17.44 10.90
N ALA A 5 -12.46 -18.49 11.73
CA ALA A 5 -11.45 -18.52 12.79
C ALA A 5 -10.03 -18.74 12.25
N ALA A 6 -9.88 -19.32 11.06
CA ALA A 6 -8.59 -19.63 10.45
C ALA A 6 -7.93 -18.42 9.78
N ARG A 7 -8.70 -17.53 9.15
CA ARG A 7 -8.17 -16.43 8.31
C ARG A 7 -7.21 -15.49 9.02
N PRO A 8 -7.50 -15.00 10.25
CA PRO A 8 -6.56 -14.11 10.94
C PRO A 8 -5.24 -14.82 11.26
N LEU A 9 -5.30 -16.09 11.67
CA LEU A 9 -4.11 -16.90 11.94
C LEU A 9 -3.28 -17.13 10.66
N LEU A 10 -3.95 -17.40 9.53
CA LEU A 10 -3.29 -17.52 8.24
C LEU A 10 -2.64 -16.20 7.80
N ALA A 11 -3.31 -15.07 8.00
CA ALA A 11 -2.73 -13.76 7.72
C ALA A 11 -1.47 -13.50 8.56
N SER A 12 -1.48 -13.85 9.85
CA SER A 12 -0.28 -13.77 10.71
C SER A 12 0.85 -14.68 10.23
N LEU A 13 0.56 -15.93 9.86
CA LEU A 13 1.57 -16.86 9.34
C LEU A 13 2.16 -16.39 8.01
N ILE A 14 1.33 -15.84 7.13
CA ILE A 14 1.78 -15.24 5.86
C ILE A 14 2.69 -14.05 6.15
N ALA A 15 2.30 -13.15 7.05
CA ALA A 15 3.10 -11.99 7.40
C ALA A 15 4.44 -12.39 8.05
N ASP A 16 4.45 -13.40 8.90
CA ASP A 16 5.66 -13.92 9.54
C ASP A 16 6.64 -14.47 8.49
N THR A 17 6.16 -15.37 7.63
CA THR A 17 6.95 -15.93 6.51
C THR A 17 7.44 -14.83 5.56
N ALA A 18 6.57 -13.86 5.24
CA ALA A 18 6.91 -12.76 4.35
C ALA A 18 7.99 -11.85 4.95
N ASN A 19 7.96 -11.61 6.25
CA ASN A 19 9.02 -10.87 6.94
C ASN A 19 10.36 -11.58 6.86
N GLU A 20 10.40 -12.89 7.12
CA GLU A 20 11.64 -13.67 7.01
C GLU A 20 12.24 -13.57 5.59
N LEU A 21 11.42 -13.84 4.57
CA LEU A 21 11.85 -13.79 3.16
C LEU A 21 12.29 -12.38 2.75
N PHE A 22 11.55 -11.37 3.18
CA PHE A 22 11.88 -9.98 2.87
C PHE A 22 13.17 -9.53 3.54
N LEU A 23 13.36 -9.84 4.82
CA LEU A 23 14.57 -9.50 5.55
C LEU A 23 15.78 -10.22 4.94
N GLU A 24 15.68 -11.53 4.67
CA GLU A 24 16.75 -12.31 4.03
C GLU A 24 17.16 -11.72 2.69
N ALA A 25 16.18 -11.35 1.85
CA ALA A 25 16.43 -10.73 0.55
C ALA A 25 17.14 -9.36 0.65
N ASN A 26 17.06 -8.70 1.81
CA ASN A 26 17.72 -7.43 2.09
C ASN A 26 18.97 -7.59 2.99
N GLY A 27 19.45 -8.83 3.21
CA GLY A 27 20.64 -9.09 4.02
C GLY A 27 20.45 -8.87 5.52
N GLU A 28 19.19 -8.85 5.97
CA GLU A 28 18.79 -8.67 7.36
C GLU A 28 18.13 -9.95 7.91
N SER A 29 17.99 -10.01 9.23
CA SER A 29 17.26 -11.08 9.92
C SER A 29 16.71 -10.58 11.24
N ILE A 30 15.66 -11.21 11.77
CA ILE A 30 15.23 -11.00 13.15
C ILE A 30 16.32 -11.55 14.09
N THR A 31 16.81 -10.73 15.01
CA THR A 31 17.85 -11.12 15.97
C THR A 31 17.25 -11.45 17.34
N ASP A 32 18.01 -12.17 18.19
CA ASP A 32 17.65 -12.38 19.59
C ASP A 32 17.44 -11.06 20.34
N ALA A 33 18.17 -10.00 19.98
CA ALA A 33 18.02 -8.68 20.56
C ALA A 33 16.67 -8.05 20.20
N ASP A 34 16.24 -8.16 18.94
CA ASP A 34 14.92 -7.68 18.48
C ASP A 34 13.80 -8.39 19.27
N ARG A 35 13.89 -9.72 19.39
CA ARG A 35 12.92 -10.54 20.15
C ARG A 35 12.90 -10.17 21.64
N GLN A 36 14.07 -10.00 22.25
CA GLN A 36 14.18 -9.59 23.66
C GLN A 36 13.59 -8.21 23.91
N GLN A 37 13.76 -7.27 22.97
CA GLN A 37 13.15 -5.95 23.07
C GLN A 37 11.63 -6.02 23.08
N VAL A 38 11.04 -6.86 22.21
CA VAL A 38 9.58 -7.10 22.19
C VAL A 38 9.13 -7.70 23.52
N LEU A 39 9.76 -8.80 23.96
CA LEU A 39 9.40 -9.49 25.20
C LEU A 39 9.52 -8.60 26.45
N ALA A 40 10.52 -7.72 26.49
CA ALA A 40 10.70 -6.77 27.59
C ALA A 40 9.60 -5.70 27.68
N ALA A 41 8.90 -5.42 26.58
CA ALA A 41 7.78 -4.49 26.53
C ALA A 41 6.43 -5.14 26.85
N VAL A 42 6.34 -6.48 26.87
CA VAL A 42 5.12 -7.22 27.20
C VAL A 42 4.83 -7.10 28.70
N ASP A 43 3.58 -6.79 29.06
CA ASP A 43 3.11 -6.85 30.44
C ASP A 43 3.36 -8.27 31.01
N PRO A 44 4.11 -8.43 32.12
CA PRO A 44 4.34 -9.74 32.74
C PRO A 44 3.06 -10.50 33.13
N GLN A 45 1.91 -9.83 33.20
CA GLN A 45 0.59 -10.44 33.45
C GLN A 45 -0.23 -10.65 32.16
N SER A 46 0.36 -10.41 30.99
CA SER A 46 -0.32 -10.59 29.72
C SER A 46 -0.68 -12.06 29.50
N PRO A 47 -1.94 -12.39 29.18
CA PRO A 47 -2.33 -13.77 28.85
C PRO A 47 -1.65 -14.27 27.58
N ALA A 48 -1.04 -13.39 26.77
CA ALA A 48 -0.23 -13.79 25.62
C ALA A 48 0.97 -14.65 26.03
N LEU A 49 1.50 -14.48 27.25
CA LEU A 49 2.64 -15.25 27.76
C LEU A 49 2.27 -16.70 28.11
N ASP A 50 0.97 -17.01 28.25
CA ASP A 50 0.47 -18.38 28.50
C ASP A 50 0.16 -19.14 27.19
N LEU A 51 0.35 -18.51 26.03
CA LEU A 51 0.14 -19.14 24.72
C LEU A 51 1.17 -20.26 24.49
N PRO A 52 0.84 -21.25 23.64
CA PRO A 52 1.83 -22.21 23.15
C PRO A 52 3.07 -21.51 22.60
N ALA A 53 4.26 -22.10 22.84
CA ALA A 53 5.54 -21.45 22.53
C ALA A 53 5.67 -21.06 21.05
N ASP A 54 5.19 -21.92 20.14
CA ASP A 54 5.15 -21.67 18.71
C ASP A 54 4.26 -20.48 18.33
N VAL A 55 3.12 -20.31 18.99
CA VAL A 55 2.24 -19.16 18.78
C VAL A 55 2.86 -17.88 19.35
N LEU A 56 3.47 -17.97 20.53
CA LEU A 56 4.15 -16.83 21.13
C LEU A 56 5.33 -16.37 20.26
N ASP A 57 6.09 -17.30 19.70
CA ASP A 57 7.21 -17.01 18.81
C ASP A 57 6.77 -16.20 17.59
N ILE A 58 5.69 -16.61 16.90
CA ILE A 58 5.13 -15.87 15.76
C ILE A 58 4.73 -14.44 16.17
N LEU A 59 4.07 -14.28 17.32
CA LEU A 59 3.64 -12.95 17.78
C LEU A 59 4.82 -12.04 18.14
N VAL A 60 5.89 -12.62 18.65
CA VAL A 60 7.15 -11.92 18.93
C VAL A 60 7.85 -11.55 17.63
N ASP A 61 7.96 -12.48 16.68
CA ASP A 61 8.66 -12.30 15.41
C ASP A 61 7.97 -11.26 14.52
N LEU A 62 6.63 -11.24 14.47
CA LEU A 62 5.87 -10.20 13.77
C LEU A 62 6.19 -8.78 14.26
N GLN A 63 6.40 -8.61 15.57
CA GLN A 63 6.78 -7.32 16.16
C GLN A 63 8.28 -7.04 16.02
N ALA A 64 9.11 -8.06 16.19
CA ALA A 64 10.57 -7.96 16.08
C ALA A 64 11.00 -7.65 14.63
N ALA A 65 10.27 -8.14 13.64
CA ALA A 65 10.47 -7.82 12.23
C ALA A 65 10.40 -6.31 11.97
N ALA A 66 9.54 -5.57 12.68
CA ALA A 66 9.47 -4.11 12.52
C ALA A 66 10.78 -3.44 12.94
N ALA A 67 11.39 -3.87 14.05
CA ALA A 67 12.71 -3.40 14.46
C ALA A 67 13.79 -3.79 13.44
N ALA A 68 13.73 -5.02 12.92
CA ALA A 68 14.67 -5.50 11.91
C ALA A 68 14.62 -4.67 10.62
N ARG A 69 13.43 -4.30 10.14
CA ARG A 69 13.27 -3.47 8.94
C ARG A 69 13.87 -2.06 9.08
N THR A 70 14.04 -1.54 10.30
CA THR A 70 14.70 -0.23 10.51
C THR A 70 16.19 -0.23 10.14
N ARG A 71 16.81 -1.41 10.02
CA ARG A 71 18.20 -1.55 9.60
C ARG A 71 18.39 -1.55 8.08
N ILE A 72 17.30 -1.65 7.31
CA ILE A 72 17.35 -1.65 5.86
C ILE A 72 17.57 -0.21 5.36
N ASP A 73 18.69 -0.01 4.67
CA ASP A 73 19.03 1.27 4.04
C ASP A 73 18.06 1.63 2.89
N ALA A 74 17.80 2.93 2.75
CA ALA A 74 17.07 3.44 1.60
C ALA A 74 17.84 3.17 0.29
N PRO A 75 17.18 2.70 -0.78
CA PRO A 75 17.79 2.65 -2.09
C PRO A 75 18.19 4.05 -2.54
N ASP A 76 19.21 4.15 -3.41
CA ASP A 76 19.56 5.44 -4.00
C ASP A 76 18.41 6.01 -4.85
N ARG A 77 18.43 7.33 -5.06
CA ARG A 77 17.38 8.04 -5.81
C ARG A 77 17.15 7.45 -7.21
N ALA A 78 18.20 7.01 -7.89
CA ALA A 78 18.06 6.43 -9.23
C ALA A 78 17.36 5.06 -9.19
N ALA A 79 17.62 4.27 -8.15
CA ALA A 79 16.91 3.02 -7.89
C ALA A 79 15.44 3.26 -7.53
N LEU A 80 15.15 4.26 -6.70
CA LEU A 80 13.78 4.67 -6.37
C LEU A 80 13.03 5.15 -7.62
N GLN A 81 13.65 5.99 -8.45
CA GLN A 81 13.06 6.44 -9.71
C GLN A 81 12.73 5.26 -10.63
N ARG A 82 13.65 4.29 -10.79
CA ARG A 82 13.41 3.09 -11.60
C ARG A 82 12.26 2.25 -11.06
N ARG A 83 12.21 2.03 -9.74
CA ARG A 83 11.14 1.29 -9.08
C ARG A 83 9.79 1.99 -9.28
N TYR A 84 9.72 3.27 -8.98
CA TYR A 84 8.51 4.08 -9.15
C TYR A 84 8.02 4.08 -10.60
N SER A 85 8.93 4.23 -11.56
CA SER A 85 8.57 4.29 -12.99
C SER A 85 8.06 2.94 -13.52
N ALA A 86 8.54 1.83 -12.97
CA ALA A 86 8.09 0.49 -13.35
C ALA A 86 6.74 0.14 -12.71
N ASP A 87 6.59 0.45 -11.42
CA ASP A 87 5.40 0.16 -10.63
C ASP A 87 5.39 1.10 -9.41
N PRO A 88 4.66 2.24 -9.47
CA PRO A 88 4.62 3.23 -8.40
C PRO A 88 4.27 2.60 -7.05
N ALA A 89 3.24 1.76 -7.00
CA ALA A 89 2.76 1.15 -5.77
C ALA A 89 3.76 0.14 -5.17
N SER A 90 4.68 -0.43 -5.97
CA SER A 90 5.78 -1.26 -5.45
C SER A 90 6.81 -0.50 -4.61
N THR A 91 6.74 0.83 -4.56
CA THR A 91 7.52 1.65 -3.62
C THR A 91 6.92 1.66 -2.21
N GLY A 92 5.73 1.09 -2.02
CA GLY A 92 4.96 1.24 -0.79
C GLY A 92 4.44 2.66 -0.59
N LEU A 93 4.53 3.52 -1.60
CA LEU A 93 3.96 4.86 -1.65
C LEU A 93 2.91 4.95 -2.75
N VAL A 94 1.98 5.87 -2.57
CA VAL A 94 1.07 6.33 -3.62
C VAL A 94 1.11 7.86 -3.68
N CYS A 95 1.23 8.40 -4.90
CA CYS A 95 1.25 9.85 -5.14
C CYS A 95 0.20 10.12 -6.22
N MET A 96 -1.04 10.32 -5.79
CA MET A 96 -2.21 10.12 -6.65
C MET A 96 -2.85 11.45 -7.02
N ARG A 97 -3.44 11.47 -8.22
CA ARG A 97 -4.42 12.48 -8.63
C ARG A 97 -5.63 11.77 -9.23
N HIS A 98 -6.79 12.41 -9.19
CA HIS A 98 -7.98 11.86 -9.82
C HIS A 98 -8.91 12.92 -10.38
N ILE A 99 -9.81 12.46 -11.24
CA ILE A 99 -10.96 13.22 -11.73
C ILE A 99 -12.21 12.45 -11.30
N LEU A 100 -13.08 13.09 -10.53
CA LEU A 100 -14.36 12.52 -10.09
C LEU A 100 -15.50 13.08 -10.94
N VAL A 101 -16.33 12.22 -11.53
CA VAL A 101 -17.49 12.63 -12.32
C VAL A 101 -18.73 11.85 -11.91
N ALA A 102 -19.91 12.32 -12.31
CA ALA A 102 -21.17 11.75 -11.85
C ALA A 102 -21.50 10.41 -12.54
N THR A 103 -21.04 10.22 -13.78
CA THR A 103 -21.42 9.05 -14.60
C THR A 103 -20.22 8.35 -15.22
N GLU A 104 -20.35 7.03 -15.45
CA GLU A 104 -19.36 6.23 -16.17
C GLU A 104 -19.03 6.82 -17.55
N SER A 105 -20.05 7.30 -18.26
CA SER A 105 -19.91 7.91 -19.59
C SER A 105 -19.00 9.14 -19.57
N GLU A 106 -19.13 9.99 -18.56
CA GLU A 106 -18.23 11.14 -18.38
C GLU A 106 -16.80 10.69 -18.09
N ALA A 107 -16.61 9.64 -17.29
CA ALA A 107 -15.28 9.11 -16.97
C ALA A 107 -14.62 8.51 -18.22
N LEU A 108 -15.39 7.81 -19.05
CA LEU A 108 -14.93 7.29 -20.34
C LEU A 108 -14.52 8.42 -21.30
N ASN A 109 -15.27 9.52 -21.34
CA ASN A 109 -14.91 10.70 -22.14
C ASN A 109 -13.59 11.33 -21.64
N VAL A 110 -13.44 11.53 -20.32
CA VAL A 110 -12.20 12.02 -19.72
C VAL A 110 -11.00 11.14 -20.12
N ARG A 111 -11.14 9.81 -20.05
CA ARG A 111 -10.08 8.88 -20.48
C ARG A 111 -9.76 9.01 -21.97
N ALA A 112 -10.76 9.18 -22.83
CA ALA A 112 -10.55 9.38 -24.25
C ALA A 112 -9.79 10.69 -24.53
N GLU A 113 -10.12 11.77 -23.83
CA GLU A 113 -9.43 13.05 -23.95
C GLU A 113 -7.97 12.94 -23.47
N LEU A 114 -7.72 12.33 -22.31
CA LEU A 114 -6.37 12.05 -21.80
C LEU A 114 -5.54 11.20 -22.79
N ALA A 115 -6.14 10.18 -23.41
CA ALA A 115 -5.47 9.34 -24.41
C ALA A 115 -5.07 10.11 -25.69
N THR A 116 -5.69 11.25 -25.95
CA THR A 116 -5.34 12.16 -27.06
C THR A 116 -4.37 13.28 -26.65
N GLY A 117 -3.89 13.26 -25.40
CA GLY A 117 -2.89 14.20 -24.88
C GLY A 117 -3.47 15.42 -24.19
N ALA A 118 -4.73 15.40 -23.79
CA ALA A 118 -5.27 16.44 -22.90
C ALA A 118 -4.51 16.48 -21.57
N ASP A 119 -4.35 17.68 -21.01
CA ASP A 119 -3.70 17.85 -19.71
C ASP A 119 -4.63 17.42 -18.56
N PHE A 120 -4.10 16.61 -17.63
CA PHE A 120 -4.89 16.04 -16.55
C PHE A 120 -5.42 17.10 -15.59
N ALA A 121 -4.59 18.07 -15.21
CA ALA A 121 -4.98 19.11 -14.26
C ALA A 121 -6.08 20.02 -14.85
N THR A 122 -5.99 20.30 -16.15
CA THR A 122 -7.02 21.04 -16.89
C THR A 122 -8.34 20.28 -16.89
N LEU A 123 -8.35 18.99 -17.23
CA LEU A 123 -9.57 18.19 -17.18
C LEU A 123 -10.12 18.04 -15.77
N ALA A 124 -9.26 17.92 -14.75
CA ALA A 124 -9.68 17.92 -13.36
C ALA A 124 -10.40 19.22 -12.99
N ALA A 125 -9.85 20.38 -13.39
CA ALA A 125 -10.47 21.67 -13.14
C ALA A 125 -11.81 21.88 -13.85
N GLU A 126 -11.94 21.36 -15.07
CA GLU A 126 -13.15 21.54 -15.88
C GLU A 126 -14.26 20.53 -15.57
N ARG A 127 -13.89 19.30 -15.18
CA ARG A 127 -14.82 18.16 -15.13
C ARG A 127 -15.00 17.57 -13.74
N SER A 128 -14.01 17.70 -12.86
CA SER A 128 -14.09 17.05 -11.56
C SER A 128 -15.16 17.70 -10.68
N THR A 129 -15.98 16.86 -10.05
CA THR A 129 -16.97 17.27 -9.06
C THR A 129 -16.39 17.31 -7.64
N GLU A 130 -15.13 16.89 -7.46
CA GLU A 130 -14.44 17.00 -6.18
C GLU A 130 -14.20 18.49 -5.82
N PRO A 131 -14.63 18.93 -4.62
CA PRO A 131 -14.32 20.28 -4.16
C PRO A 131 -12.81 20.54 -4.10
N GLY A 132 -12.35 21.61 -4.75
CA GLY A 132 -10.92 21.98 -4.76
C GLY A 132 -10.11 21.39 -5.93
N ALA A 133 -10.71 20.57 -6.78
CA ALA A 133 -10.02 19.95 -7.92
C ALA A 133 -9.47 20.95 -8.94
N ALA A 134 -10.13 22.12 -9.08
CA ALA A 134 -9.67 23.18 -9.97
C ALA A 134 -8.36 23.81 -9.51
N GLU A 135 -8.15 23.89 -8.19
CA GLU A 135 -6.94 24.43 -7.60
C GLU A 135 -5.84 23.38 -7.47
N SER A 136 -6.20 22.12 -7.16
CA SER A 136 -5.24 21.03 -6.95
C SER A 136 -4.82 20.31 -8.24
N GLY A 137 -5.54 20.53 -9.34
CA GLY A 137 -5.41 19.71 -10.56
C GLY A 137 -5.81 18.26 -10.33
N GLY A 138 -6.68 18.00 -9.34
CA GLY A 138 -7.11 16.66 -8.92
C GLY A 138 -6.10 15.94 -8.01
N SER A 139 -5.00 16.59 -7.61
CA SER A 139 -3.99 15.99 -6.73
C SER A 139 -4.55 15.76 -5.34
N LEU A 140 -4.37 14.55 -4.80
CA LEU A 140 -4.83 14.22 -3.45
C LEU A 140 -3.76 14.59 -2.41
N PRO A 141 -4.10 15.40 -1.39
CA PRO A 141 -3.15 15.74 -0.35
C PRO A 141 -2.87 14.54 0.54
N ALA A 142 -1.60 14.32 0.91
CA ALA A 142 -1.29 13.46 2.04
C ALA A 142 -1.63 14.17 3.35
N SER A 143 -1.99 13.40 4.39
CA SER A 143 -2.26 13.93 5.74
C SER A 143 -1.07 14.71 6.36
N THR A 144 0.13 14.55 5.80
CA THR A 144 1.38 15.19 6.22
C THR A 144 1.78 16.41 5.37
N GLY A 145 0.97 16.80 4.38
CA GLY A 145 1.31 17.89 3.45
C GLY A 145 2.28 17.49 2.33
N SER A 146 2.66 16.21 2.26
CA SER A 146 3.42 15.61 1.16
C SER A 146 2.53 15.34 -0.06
N ALA A 147 3.13 15.26 -1.26
CA ALA A 147 2.45 14.82 -2.48
C ALA A 147 2.28 13.29 -2.56
N CYS A 148 2.95 12.55 -1.65
CA CYS A 148 2.91 11.10 -1.56
C CYS A 148 2.49 10.67 -0.15
N GLN A 149 1.88 9.49 -0.05
CA GLN A 149 1.52 8.87 1.22
C GLN A 149 1.92 7.39 1.25
N PRO A 150 2.31 6.83 2.42
CA PRO A 150 2.45 5.39 2.58
C PRO A 150 1.19 4.63 2.17
N LEU A 151 1.37 3.55 1.40
CA LEU A 151 0.30 2.72 0.87
C LEU A 151 -0.59 2.20 2.00
N GLY A 152 0.00 1.70 3.09
CA GLY A 152 -0.76 1.20 4.24
C GLY A 152 -1.69 2.25 4.86
N LEU A 153 -1.29 3.54 4.83
CA LEU A 153 -2.15 4.63 5.31
C LEU A 153 -3.21 5.01 4.27
N ALA A 154 -2.88 5.00 2.98
CA ALA A 154 -3.82 5.28 1.91
C ALA A 154 -4.97 4.25 1.86
N VAL A 155 -4.67 2.96 2.01
CA VAL A 155 -5.68 1.89 2.05
C VAL A 155 -6.71 2.10 3.16
N GLN A 156 -6.32 2.70 4.28
CA GLN A 156 -7.22 3.01 5.40
C GLN A 156 -8.01 4.32 5.21
N SER A 157 -7.53 5.20 4.33
CA SER A 157 -8.04 6.57 4.20
C SER A 157 -9.03 6.74 3.04
N TYR A 158 -9.01 5.83 2.07
CA TYR A 158 -9.80 5.94 0.84
C TYR A 158 -10.72 4.72 0.64
N ASP A 159 -11.67 4.87 -0.28
CA ASP A 159 -12.57 3.79 -0.67
C ASP A 159 -11.77 2.57 -1.22
N PRO A 160 -12.11 1.32 -0.84
CA PRO A 160 -11.39 0.15 -1.31
C PRO A 160 -11.35 0.00 -2.84
N ALA A 161 -12.44 0.34 -3.54
CA ALA A 161 -12.48 0.28 -5.00
C ALA A 161 -11.57 1.35 -5.61
N PHE A 162 -11.54 2.55 -5.03
CA PHE A 162 -10.61 3.61 -5.43
C PHE A 162 -9.16 3.13 -5.29
N MET A 163 -8.80 2.54 -4.15
CA MET A 163 -7.43 2.06 -3.92
C MET A 163 -7.05 0.90 -4.84
N ALA A 164 -7.99 -0.01 -5.13
CA ALA A 164 -7.77 -1.08 -6.12
C ALA A 164 -7.48 -0.53 -7.52
N GLY A 165 -8.13 0.56 -7.92
CA GLY A 165 -7.78 1.26 -9.16
C GLY A 165 -6.45 2.01 -9.07
N ALA A 166 -6.19 2.67 -7.94
CA ALA A 166 -4.99 3.49 -7.76
C ALA A 166 -3.69 2.69 -7.84
N ILE A 167 -3.63 1.50 -7.25
CA ILE A 167 -2.42 0.65 -7.30
C ILE A 167 -2.11 0.10 -8.70
N GLU A 168 -3.07 0.19 -9.63
CA GLU A 168 -2.92 -0.21 -11.03
C GLU A 168 -2.66 0.98 -11.97
N ALA A 169 -2.69 2.21 -11.45
CA ALA A 169 -2.40 3.41 -12.22
C ALA A 169 -0.88 3.65 -12.33
N HIS A 170 -0.45 4.17 -13.47
CA HIS A 170 0.93 4.62 -13.72
C HIS A 170 0.91 6.03 -14.29
N PRO A 171 2.00 6.82 -14.13
CA PRO A 171 2.03 8.17 -14.64
C PRO A 171 1.72 8.25 -16.14
N GLY A 172 0.66 8.97 -16.49
CA GLY A 172 0.19 9.13 -17.87
C GLY A 172 -0.56 7.91 -18.43
N GLN A 173 -0.80 6.89 -17.61
CA GLN A 173 -1.62 5.71 -17.91
C GLN A 173 -2.66 5.55 -16.80
N PRO A 174 -3.68 6.42 -16.79
CA PRO A 174 -4.66 6.44 -15.71
C PRO A 174 -5.54 5.18 -15.68
N ALA A 175 -5.83 4.71 -14.48
CA ALA A 175 -6.78 3.65 -14.19
C ALA A 175 -8.24 4.15 -14.16
N GLY A 176 -9.17 3.21 -14.34
CA GLY A 176 -10.63 3.44 -14.31
C GLY A 176 -11.31 3.30 -15.68
N PRO A 177 -12.62 3.61 -15.78
CA PRO A 177 -13.47 4.19 -14.72
C PRO A 177 -13.58 3.29 -13.49
N VAL A 178 -13.48 3.87 -12.30
CA VAL A 178 -13.68 3.18 -11.01
C VAL A 178 -14.92 3.76 -10.34
N GLU A 179 -15.91 2.93 -10.05
CA GLU A 179 -17.11 3.34 -9.32
C GLU A 179 -16.87 3.31 -7.81
N THR A 180 -17.28 4.37 -7.11
CA THR A 180 -17.38 4.42 -5.65
C THR A 180 -18.72 5.04 -5.27
N GLN A 181 -19.01 5.14 -3.97
CA GLN A 181 -20.18 5.88 -3.48
C GLN A 181 -20.20 7.37 -3.87
N PHE A 182 -19.06 7.95 -4.29
CA PHE A 182 -18.95 9.36 -4.67
C PHE A 182 -19.21 9.60 -6.16
N GLY A 183 -19.20 8.55 -6.98
CA GLY A 183 -19.31 8.63 -8.43
C GLY A 183 -18.24 7.80 -9.14
N TRP A 184 -17.77 8.31 -10.27
CA TRP A 184 -16.83 7.60 -11.16
C TRP A 184 -15.48 8.31 -11.20
N HIS A 185 -14.41 7.56 -10.99
CA HIS A 185 -13.06 8.08 -10.87
C HIS A 185 -12.21 7.67 -12.09
N VAL A 186 -11.40 8.61 -12.57
CA VAL A 186 -10.23 8.36 -13.41
C VAL A 186 -9.00 8.71 -12.56
N ILE A 187 -8.13 7.74 -12.30
CA ILE A 187 -7.07 7.82 -11.29
C ILE A 187 -5.72 7.74 -11.97
N ASP A 188 -4.78 8.62 -11.63
CA ASP A 188 -3.42 8.64 -12.18
C ASP A 188 -2.39 8.75 -11.06
N MET A 189 -1.16 8.32 -11.36
CA MET A 189 0.00 8.55 -10.49
C MET A 189 0.77 9.77 -10.98
N LEU A 190 1.24 10.59 -10.06
CA LEU A 190 2.06 11.75 -10.39
C LEU A 190 3.43 11.32 -10.95
N PRO A 191 4.00 12.01 -11.94
CA PRO A 191 5.34 11.71 -12.45
C PRO A 191 6.42 11.83 -11.36
N PHE A 192 7.43 10.95 -11.39
CA PHE A 192 8.53 10.99 -10.41
C PHE A 192 9.28 12.33 -10.39
N ASP A 193 9.36 13.04 -11.53
CA ASP A 193 10.01 14.36 -11.59
C ASP A 193 9.27 15.41 -10.74
N GLU A 194 7.96 15.22 -10.51
CA GLU A 194 7.15 16.09 -9.64
C GLU A 194 7.21 15.66 -8.17
N VAL A 195 7.30 14.35 -7.90
CA VAL A 195 7.18 13.80 -6.55
C VAL A 195 8.45 13.25 -5.93
N GLY A 196 9.57 13.23 -6.66
CA GLY A 196 10.79 12.57 -6.20
C GLY A 196 11.37 13.17 -4.93
N GLY A 197 11.11 14.44 -4.63
CA GLY A 197 11.49 15.04 -3.33
C GLY A 197 10.70 14.45 -2.16
N ALA A 198 9.39 14.29 -2.34
CA ALA A 198 8.51 13.65 -1.36
C ALA A 198 8.84 12.16 -1.17
N VAL A 199 9.17 11.46 -2.26
CA VAL A 199 9.62 10.06 -2.21
C VAL A 199 10.90 9.94 -1.37
N ASP A 200 11.91 10.77 -1.64
CA ASP A 200 13.17 10.77 -0.88
C ASP A 200 12.93 11.04 0.62
N GLU A 201 12.08 12.03 0.94
CA GLU A 201 11.76 12.39 2.33
C GLU A 201 11.11 11.24 3.09
N LEU A 202 10.15 10.53 2.48
CA LEU A 202 9.46 9.42 3.11
C LEU A 202 10.37 8.19 3.25
N TYR A 203 11.21 7.91 2.25
CA TYR A 203 12.20 6.83 2.32
C TYR A 203 13.28 7.09 3.37
N ALA A 204 13.69 8.34 3.58
CA ALA A 204 14.62 8.68 4.66
C ALA A 204 14.04 8.41 6.05
N GLN A 205 12.71 8.35 6.21
CA GLN A 205 12.05 8.10 7.47
C GLN A 205 11.76 6.60 7.70
N ALA A 206 11.38 5.86 6.66
CA ALA A 206 10.82 4.52 6.80
C ALA A 206 11.12 3.58 5.62
N ALA A 207 12.34 3.59 5.08
CA ALA A 207 12.73 2.79 3.92
C ALA A 207 12.31 1.31 4.00
N GLY A 208 12.68 0.62 5.09
CA GLY A 208 12.38 -0.80 5.25
C GLY A 208 10.88 -1.11 5.26
N ASP A 209 10.05 -0.30 5.92
CA ASP A 209 8.60 -0.48 5.95
C ASP A 209 7.96 -0.17 4.59
N LEU A 210 8.40 0.88 3.90
CA LEU A 210 7.90 1.21 2.55
C LEU A 210 8.26 0.12 1.53
N LEU A 211 9.49 -0.40 1.58
CA LEU A 211 9.90 -1.52 0.75
C LEU A 211 9.10 -2.78 1.06
N TYR A 212 8.85 -3.06 2.34
CA TYR A 212 8.03 -4.19 2.76
C TYR A 212 6.57 -4.04 2.31
N ASP A 213 6.03 -2.82 2.36
CA ASP A 213 4.67 -2.53 1.91
C ASP A 213 4.51 -2.81 0.40
N GLY A 214 5.48 -2.36 -0.41
CA GLY A 214 5.52 -2.65 -1.83
C GLY A 214 5.77 -4.13 -2.14
N PHE A 215 6.60 -4.80 -1.35
CA PHE A 215 6.83 -6.24 -1.44
C PHE A 215 5.54 -7.03 -1.18
N MET A 216 4.84 -6.73 -0.08
CA MET A 216 3.58 -7.40 0.29
C MET A 216 2.46 -7.16 -0.72
N LEU A 217 2.41 -5.97 -1.33
CA LEU A 217 1.43 -5.66 -2.35
C LEU A 217 1.55 -6.59 -3.57
N ARG A 218 2.79 -6.91 -3.97
CA ARG A 218 3.11 -7.66 -5.20
C ARG A 218 3.56 -9.10 -4.96
N ALA A 219 3.53 -9.56 -3.71
CA ALA A 219 3.88 -10.93 -3.35
C ALA A 219 2.87 -11.92 -3.96
N ASP A 220 3.38 -13.00 -4.55
CA ASP A 220 2.55 -14.10 -5.04
C ASP A 220 2.14 -15.00 -3.88
N ILE A 221 0.98 -14.72 -3.30
CA ILE A 221 0.45 -15.43 -2.12
C ILE A 221 -0.79 -16.21 -2.53
N THR A 222 -0.67 -17.53 -2.47
CA THR A 222 -1.81 -18.44 -2.66
C THR A 222 -2.25 -19.01 -1.32
N VAL A 223 -3.55 -18.92 -1.05
CA VAL A 223 -4.19 -19.55 0.10
C VAL A 223 -5.06 -20.71 -0.38
N ASP A 224 -5.11 -21.79 0.39
CA ASP A 224 -6.03 -22.89 0.09
C ASP A 224 -7.48 -22.33 0.01
N PRO A 225 -8.19 -22.56 -1.12
CA PRO A 225 -9.51 -21.98 -1.36
C PRO A 225 -10.55 -22.28 -0.28
N ARG A 226 -10.36 -23.33 0.54
CA ARG A 226 -11.21 -23.63 1.70
C ARG A 226 -11.22 -22.50 2.73
N TYR A 227 -10.16 -21.71 2.81
CA TYR A 227 -10.04 -20.60 3.75
C TYR A 227 -10.33 -19.25 3.09
N GLY A 228 -10.04 -19.07 1.80
CA GLY A 228 -10.31 -17.81 1.10
C GLY A 228 -9.27 -17.49 0.04
N SER A 229 -9.14 -16.20 -0.27
CA SER A 229 -8.09 -15.62 -1.10
C SER A 229 -7.30 -14.57 -0.34
N TRP A 230 -6.05 -14.34 -0.72
CA TRP A 230 -5.26 -13.24 -0.21
C TRP A 230 -5.73 -11.91 -0.82
N ASP A 231 -5.95 -10.91 0.02
CA ASP A 231 -6.15 -9.52 -0.37
C ASP A 231 -4.87 -8.75 -0.01
N SER A 232 -4.12 -8.33 -1.02
CA SER A 232 -2.83 -7.66 -0.85
C SER A 232 -2.94 -6.22 -0.34
N LEU A 233 -4.08 -5.55 -0.57
CA LEU A 233 -4.30 -4.19 -0.07
C LEU A 233 -4.50 -4.20 1.43
N THR A 234 -5.38 -5.08 1.91
CA THR A 234 -5.71 -5.16 3.35
C THR A 234 -4.80 -6.11 4.13
N ARG A 235 -3.97 -6.91 3.44
CA ARG A 235 -3.10 -7.95 4.00
C ARG A 235 -3.85 -8.99 4.81
N ASN A 236 -5.02 -9.39 4.32
CA ASN A 236 -5.88 -10.36 4.97
C ASN A 236 -6.20 -11.52 4.05
N VAL A 237 -6.55 -12.65 4.65
CA VAL A 237 -7.27 -13.70 3.93
C VAL A 237 -8.75 -13.38 3.99
N VAL A 238 -9.38 -13.14 2.84
CA VAL A 238 -10.80 -12.80 2.72
C VAL A 238 -11.60 -14.00 2.19
N PRO A 239 -12.91 -14.11 2.50
CA PRO A 239 -13.76 -15.13 1.87
C PRO A 239 -13.71 -15.02 0.35
N LEU A 240 -13.82 -16.16 -0.35
CA LEU A 240 -14.02 -16.12 -1.81
C LEU A 240 -15.34 -15.42 -2.12
N SER A 241 -15.28 -14.44 -3.03
CA SER A 241 -16.49 -13.81 -3.57
C SER A 241 -17.36 -14.87 -4.23
N THR A 242 -18.61 -14.98 -3.76
CA THR A 242 -19.63 -15.88 -4.32
C THR A 242 -20.20 -15.36 -5.62
#